data_AF-A0A138ATL3-F1
#
_entry.id   AF-A0A138ATL3-F1
#
_cell.length_a   1.000
_cell.length_b   1.000
_cell.length_c   1.000
_cell.angle_alpha   90.00
_cell.angle_beta   90.00
_cell.angle_gamma   90.00
#
_symmetry.space_group_name_H-M   'P 1'
#
loop_
_entity.id
_entity.type
_entity.pdbx_description
1 polymer ?
#
loop_
_entity_poly.entity_id
_entity_poly.type
_entity_poly.pdbx_seq_one_letter_code
_entity_poly.pdbx_strand_id
1 'polypeptide(L)'
;MATHIFSNDHRRAWFRGVVAAVAIAVGISGGVAAVARADQQVGRFLVKGQIEVSYFATGGTPTWGVPLIPETNAGRGGKFQTFKNQASFYWHPAADGGNAHEIGGAIRAKWGENRWENGPLGYPITDELQARGPFNAVTGAMNAFQGGVIYWSPANGAWPVWGEILVKWSSAKRESGTYGYPTGPEIRSATGTYSQTFQRGVITWP
;
A
#
# COMPACT_ATOMS: atom_id res chain seq x y z
N MET A 1 17.61 40.63 -51.19
CA MET A 1 17.93 39.23 -50.84
C MET A 1 18.60 39.26 -49.48
N ALA A 2 17.82 39.25 -48.40
CA ALA A 2 18.29 39.15 -47.01
C ALA A 2 17.07 39.09 -46.08
N THR A 3 16.84 37.94 -45.44
CA THR A 3 16.28 37.90 -44.07
C THR A 3 16.83 36.67 -43.36
N HIS A 4 17.30 36.91 -42.15
CA HIS A 4 17.98 36.02 -41.22
C HIS A 4 17.12 34.87 -40.66
N ILE A 5 17.76 33.73 -40.50
CA ILE A 5 17.86 32.87 -39.30
C ILE A 5 16.63 32.81 -38.37
N PHE A 6 16.02 31.63 -38.28
CA PHE A 6 15.41 31.13 -37.04
C PHE A 6 16.07 29.81 -36.63
N SER A 7 16.83 29.87 -35.54
CA SER A 7 17.13 28.74 -34.67
C SER A 7 15.91 28.50 -33.78
N ASN A 8 15.49 27.26 -33.59
CA ASN A 8 14.83 26.89 -32.33
C ASN A 8 15.05 25.41 -32.00
N ASP A 9 15.88 25.21 -30.98
CA ASP A 9 16.08 23.98 -30.21
C ASP A 9 14.82 23.69 -29.39
N HIS A 10 14.26 22.48 -29.50
CA HIS A 10 13.23 22.00 -28.60
C HIS A 10 13.57 20.60 -28.09
N ARG A 11 14.35 20.59 -27.01
CA ARG A 11 14.29 19.56 -25.97
C ARG A 11 12.86 19.48 -25.43
N ARG A 12 12.30 18.27 -25.30
CA ARG A 12 11.74 17.66 -24.05
C ARG A 12 10.55 16.70 -24.29
N ALA A 13 10.62 15.63 -23.51
CA ALA A 13 9.54 14.94 -22.81
C ALA A 13 8.57 14.05 -23.60
N TRP A 14 8.78 12.74 -23.47
CA TRP A 14 7.70 11.75 -23.55
C TRP A 14 7.79 10.81 -22.34
N PHE A 15 7.12 11.18 -21.26
CA PHE A 15 6.58 10.22 -20.29
C PHE A 15 5.10 10.56 -20.12
N ARG A 16 4.24 9.67 -20.61
CA ARG A 16 2.82 9.62 -20.24
C ARG A 16 2.50 8.17 -19.89
N GLY A 17 2.82 7.79 -18.66
CA GLY A 17 2.22 6.61 -18.04
C GLY A 17 0.79 6.94 -17.65
N VAL A 18 -0.17 6.22 -18.22
CA VAL A 18 -1.56 6.25 -17.78
C VAL A 18 -1.69 5.16 -16.72
N VAL A 19 -1.68 5.56 -15.44
CA VAL A 19 -2.19 4.68 -14.38
C VAL A 19 -3.69 4.91 -14.31
N ALA A 20 -4.47 3.94 -14.80
CA ALA A 20 -5.91 3.93 -14.62
C ALA A 20 -6.21 3.56 -13.16
N ALA A 21 -6.56 4.55 -12.35
CA ALA A 21 -7.16 4.35 -11.04
C ALA A 21 -8.62 3.87 -11.24
N VAL A 22 -8.92 2.65 -10.81
CA VAL A 22 -10.31 2.20 -10.69
C VAL A 22 -10.88 2.78 -9.41
N ALA A 23 -11.77 3.77 -9.54
CA ALA A 23 -12.58 4.27 -8.45
C ALA A 23 -13.75 3.30 -8.19
N ILE A 24 -13.85 2.77 -6.98
CA ILE A 24 -15.09 2.17 -6.48
C ILE A 24 -15.83 3.29 -5.74
N ALA A 25 -16.91 3.80 -6.32
CA ALA A 25 -17.80 4.71 -5.63
C ALA A 25 -18.89 3.90 -4.91
N VAL A 26 -18.87 3.90 -3.58
CA VAL A 26 -20.05 3.65 -2.76
C VAL A 26 -20.26 4.89 -1.91
N GLY A 27 -21.30 5.65 -2.23
CA GLY A 27 -21.67 6.86 -1.50
C GLY A 27 -23.09 6.73 -0.94
N ILE A 28 -23.22 6.24 0.29
CA ILE A 28 -24.33 6.64 1.15
C ILE A 28 -23.74 7.67 2.10
N SER A 29 -24.02 8.94 1.85
CA SER A 29 -23.58 10.08 2.67
C SER A 29 -24.40 10.15 3.97
N GLY A 30 -24.04 9.29 4.93
CA GLY A 30 -24.34 9.50 6.34
C GLY A 30 -23.22 10.32 6.96
N GLY A 31 -23.30 11.65 6.89
CA GLY A 31 -22.34 12.54 7.52
C GLY A 31 -22.42 12.46 9.04
N VAL A 32 -21.63 11.56 9.65
CA VAL A 32 -21.18 11.77 11.02
C VAL A 32 -19.99 12.71 10.94
N ALA A 33 -20.19 13.98 11.31
CA ALA A 33 -19.08 14.88 11.57
C ALA A 33 -18.17 14.19 12.61
N ALA A 34 -16.92 13.92 12.22
CA ALA A 34 -15.93 13.39 13.14
C ALA A 34 -15.79 14.38 14.30
N VAL A 35 -16.31 14.01 15.46
CA VAL A 35 -16.03 14.76 16.69
C VAL A 35 -14.52 14.67 16.87
N ALA A 36 -13.82 15.81 16.77
CA ALA A 36 -12.41 15.88 17.08
C ALA A 36 -12.22 15.32 18.49
N ARG A 37 -11.65 14.12 18.59
CA ARG A 37 -11.31 13.53 19.87
C ARG A 37 -10.01 14.18 20.33
N ALA A 38 -10.00 14.67 21.56
CA ALA A 38 -8.76 15.12 22.20
C ALA A 38 -7.81 13.92 22.33
N ASP A 39 -6.49 14.16 22.24
CA ASP A 39 -5.44 13.15 22.41
C ASP A 39 -5.81 12.11 23.47
N GLN A 40 -6.03 10.85 23.05
CA GLN A 40 -6.53 9.83 23.96
C GLN A 40 -5.41 9.06 24.63
N GLN A 41 -5.40 9.08 25.95
CA GLN A 41 -4.54 8.21 26.73
C GLN A 41 -5.05 6.77 26.66
N VAL A 42 -4.30 5.91 25.99
CA VAL A 42 -4.58 4.48 25.89
C VAL A 42 -3.43 3.73 26.55
N GLY A 43 -3.68 3.22 27.75
CA GLY A 43 -2.62 2.65 28.59
C GLY A 43 -1.56 3.69 28.94
N ARG A 44 -0.29 3.41 28.63
CA ARG A 44 0.84 4.28 28.99
C ARG A 44 1.05 5.46 28.03
N PHE A 45 0.53 5.39 26.80
CA PHE A 45 0.84 6.37 25.76
C PHE A 45 -0.41 7.03 25.20
N LEU A 46 -0.24 8.24 24.69
CA LEU A 46 -1.27 8.91 23.91
C LEU A 46 -1.36 8.27 22.51
N VAL A 47 -2.58 8.15 22.01
CA VAL A 47 -2.91 7.90 20.61
C VAL A 47 -3.62 9.17 20.14
N LYS A 48 -3.12 9.78 19.07
CA LYS A 48 -3.58 11.12 18.64
C LYS A 48 -3.60 11.27 17.12
N GLY A 49 -4.18 12.39 16.67
CA GLY A 49 -4.18 12.79 15.26
C GLY A 49 -4.81 11.73 14.35
N GLN A 50 -4.26 11.55 13.15
CA GLN A 50 -4.81 10.63 12.16
C GLN A 50 -4.63 9.15 12.55
N ILE A 51 -3.58 8.83 13.33
CA ILE A 51 -3.40 7.49 13.89
C ILE A 51 -4.54 7.15 14.86
N GLU A 52 -4.98 8.10 15.68
CA GLU A 52 -6.14 7.93 16.55
C GLU A 52 -7.42 7.65 15.78
N VAL A 53 -7.67 8.44 14.72
CA VAL A 53 -8.86 8.29 13.88
C VAL A 53 -8.93 6.86 13.32
N SER A 54 -7.85 6.40 12.69
CA SER A 54 -7.79 5.05 12.10
C SER A 54 -7.86 3.95 13.17
N TYR A 55 -7.11 4.10 14.26
CA TYR A 55 -7.10 3.12 15.36
C TYR A 55 -8.49 2.86 15.93
N PHE A 56 -9.28 3.91 16.21
CA PHE A 56 -10.63 3.73 16.73
C PHE A 56 -11.65 3.33 15.66
N ALA A 57 -11.50 3.80 14.42
CA ALA A 57 -12.38 3.41 13.31
C ALA A 57 -12.29 1.91 13.01
N THR A 58 -11.13 1.31 13.21
CA THR A 58 -10.86 -0.12 12.96
C THR A 58 -11.02 -1.00 14.20
N GLY A 59 -11.56 -0.44 15.31
CA GLY A 59 -12.00 -1.19 16.49
C GLY A 59 -11.21 -0.92 17.78
N GLY A 60 -10.10 -0.19 17.72
CA GLY A 60 -9.37 0.30 18.88
C GLY A 60 -8.80 -0.79 19.78
N THR A 61 -8.79 -0.56 21.10
CA THR A 61 -8.12 -1.43 22.08
C THR A 61 -8.60 -2.89 22.05
N PRO A 62 -9.90 -3.20 21.89
CA PRO A 62 -10.34 -4.58 21.72
C PRO A 62 -9.69 -5.31 20.54
N THR A 63 -9.45 -4.62 19.43
CA THR A 63 -8.89 -5.22 18.21
C THR A 63 -7.36 -5.20 18.22
N TRP A 64 -6.77 -4.02 18.46
CA TRP A 64 -5.35 -3.76 18.24
C TRP A 64 -4.52 -3.75 19.52
N GLY A 65 -5.19 -3.75 20.67
CA GLY A 65 -4.55 -3.64 21.98
C GLY A 65 -3.96 -2.25 22.24
N VAL A 66 -3.38 -2.07 23.42
CA VAL A 66 -2.81 -0.79 23.84
C VAL A 66 -1.54 -0.43 23.04
N PRO A 67 -1.22 0.87 22.86
CA PRO A 67 0.04 1.28 22.26
C PRO A 67 1.23 0.82 23.11
N LEU A 68 2.28 0.35 22.44
CA LEU A 68 3.54 -0.10 23.05
C LEU A 68 4.61 1.00 23.07
N ILE A 69 4.45 2.01 22.22
CA ILE A 69 5.36 3.15 22.10
C ILE A 69 4.53 4.44 21.95
N PRO A 70 5.08 5.63 22.24
CA PRO A 70 4.47 6.86 21.78
C PRO A 70 4.51 6.94 20.24
N GLU A 71 3.65 7.77 19.66
CA GLU A 71 3.78 8.15 18.24
C GLU A 71 5.20 8.64 17.96
N THR A 72 5.83 8.04 16.96
CA THR A 72 7.25 8.21 16.62
C THR A 72 7.39 8.65 15.17
N ASN A 73 8.46 9.39 14.86
CA ASN A 73 8.78 9.76 13.48
C ASN A 73 9.07 8.52 12.62
N ALA A 74 8.42 8.45 11.46
CA ALA A 74 8.77 7.52 10.39
C ALA A 74 9.55 8.26 9.28
N GLY A 75 10.18 7.51 8.38
CA GLY A 75 10.96 8.06 7.27
C GLY A 75 10.16 9.01 6.38
N ARG A 76 10.84 9.90 5.65
CA ARG A 76 10.23 10.82 4.68
C ARG A 76 9.18 11.81 5.25
N GLY A 77 9.09 11.95 6.58
CA GLY A 77 8.24 12.97 7.22
C GLY A 77 6.88 12.46 7.73
N GLY A 78 6.71 11.14 7.82
CA GLY A 78 5.50 10.55 8.41
C GLY A 78 5.67 10.21 9.88
N LYS A 79 4.66 9.50 10.40
CA LYS A 79 4.56 9.06 11.79
C LYS A 79 4.14 7.60 11.83
N PHE A 80 4.47 6.93 12.91
CA PHE A 80 3.91 5.62 13.20
C PHE A 80 3.76 5.38 14.70
N GLN A 81 2.90 4.44 15.04
CA GLN A 81 2.77 3.93 16.39
C GLN A 81 2.54 2.42 16.35
N THR A 82 3.13 1.68 17.28
CA THR A 82 3.02 0.22 17.36
C THR A 82 2.14 -0.17 18.55
N PHE A 83 1.30 -1.19 18.34
CA PHE A 83 0.29 -1.65 19.27
C PHE A 83 0.47 -3.13 19.60
N LYS A 84 -0.10 -3.55 20.73
CA LYS A 84 0.13 -4.86 21.34
C LYS A 84 -0.20 -6.04 20.42
N ASN A 85 -1.28 -5.96 19.65
CA ASN A 85 -1.77 -7.08 18.84
C ASN A 85 -1.13 -7.10 17.45
N GLN A 86 0.20 -6.98 17.41
CA GLN A 86 1.03 -7.10 16.20
C GLN A 86 0.66 -6.14 15.05
N ALA A 87 0.06 -5.00 15.38
CA ALA A 87 -0.30 -3.95 14.44
C ALA A 87 0.57 -2.71 14.64
N SER A 88 0.90 -2.04 13.54
CA SER A 88 1.38 -0.67 13.54
C SER A 88 0.45 0.18 12.70
N PHE A 89 0.21 1.41 13.12
CA PHE A 89 -0.46 2.42 12.31
C PHE A 89 0.58 3.38 11.78
N TYR A 90 0.57 3.59 10.47
CA TYR A 90 1.48 4.52 9.78
C TYR A 90 0.67 5.64 9.15
N TRP A 91 1.22 6.86 9.23
CA TRP A 91 0.63 8.07 8.68
C TRP A 91 1.65 8.85 7.88
N HIS A 92 1.23 9.43 6.76
CA HIS A 92 2.03 10.39 6.01
C HIS A 92 1.13 11.37 5.27
N PRO A 93 1.42 12.69 5.25
CA PRO A 93 0.52 13.70 4.67
C PRO A 93 0.31 13.52 3.15
N ALA A 94 1.27 12.91 2.46
CA ALA A 94 1.17 12.61 1.02
C ALA A 94 0.65 11.20 0.68
N ALA A 95 0.19 10.42 1.67
CA ALA A 95 -0.39 9.09 1.46
C ALA A 95 -1.89 9.15 1.77
N ASP A 96 -2.72 8.66 0.84
CA ASP A 96 -4.19 8.58 0.97
C ASP A 96 -4.86 9.81 1.61
N GLY A 97 -4.59 11.01 1.08
CA GLY A 97 -5.18 12.25 1.62
C GLY A 97 -4.77 12.58 3.07
N GLY A 98 -3.71 11.97 3.58
CA GLY A 98 -3.26 12.14 4.95
C GLY A 98 -3.98 11.24 5.94
N ASN A 99 -4.56 10.12 5.52
CA ASN A 99 -5.11 9.11 6.42
C ASN A 99 -3.99 8.22 6.99
N ALA A 100 -4.23 7.67 8.17
CA ALA A 100 -3.36 6.65 8.75
C ALA A 100 -3.91 5.26 8.45
N HIS A 101 -3.01 4.29 8.28
CA HIS A 101 -3.40 2.92 7.96
C HIS A 101 -2.73 1.89 8.85
N GLU A 102 -3.49 0.87 9.20
CA GLU A 102 -3.05 -0.32 9.91
C GLU A 102 -2.22 -1.22 8.99
N ILE A 103 -1.15 -1.78 9.56
CA ILE A 103 -0.36 -2.82 8.93
C ILE A 103 0.16 -3.79 10.00
N GLY A 104 -0.05 -5.09 9.76
CA GLY A 104 0.25 -6.13 10.74
C GLY A 104 0.87 -7.40 10.13
N GLY A 105 1.17 -8.34 11.03
CA GLY A 105 1.52 -9.72 10.67
C GLY A 105 2.58 -9.90 9.58
N ALA A 106 2.34 -10.85 8.68
CA ALA A 106 3.27 -11.24 7.63
C ALA A 106 3.45 -10.14 6.56
N ILE A 107 2.43 -9.31 6.33
CA ILE A 107 2.51 -8.19 5.39
C ILE A 107 3.49 -7.14 5.92
N ARG A 108 3.36 -6.76 7.20
CA ARG A 108 4.29 -5.85 7.88
C ARG A 108 5.72 -6.37 7.85
N ALA A 109 5.92 -7.66 8.14
CA ALA A 109 7.24 -8.28 8.08
C ALA A 109 7.86 -8.18 6.67
N LYS A 110 7.09 -8.52 5.62
CA LYS A 110 7.55 -8.42 4.23
C LYS A 110 7.83 -6.98 3.79
N TRP A 111 7.01 -6.02 4.23
CA TRP A 111 7.26 -4.61 3.98
C TRP A 111 8.58 -4.16 4.62
N GLY A 112 8.89 -4.66 5.81
CA GLY A 112 10.16 -4.41 6.49
C GLY A 112 11.38 -4.96 5.77
N GLU A 113 11.29 -6.17 5.22
CA GLU A 113 12.32 -6.73 4.33
C GLU A 113 12.56 -5.84 3.09
N ASN A 114 11.52 -5.12 2.66
CA ASN A 114 11.56 -4.18 1.54
C ASN A 114 11.86 -2.73 1.98
N ARG A 115 12.51 -2.54 3.14
CA ARG A 115 12.96 -1.24 3.68
C ARG A 115 11.83 -0.30 4.12
N TRP A 116 10.68 -0.83 4.50
CA TRP A 116 9.57 -0.06 5.07
C TRP A 116 9.17 1.12 4.15
N GLU A 117 8.77 2.25 4.71
CA GLU A 117 8.40 3.47 3.98
C GLU A 117 9.56 4.11 3.19
N ASN A 118 10.80 3.69 3.46
CA ASN A 118 11.97 4.15 2.74
C ASN A 118 12.20 3.37 1.44
N GLY A 119 11.56 2.20 1.31
CA GLY A 119 11.60 1.33 0.15
C GLY A 119 10.70 1.75 -1.01
N PRO A 120 10.62 0.91 -2.07
CA PRO A 120 9.87 1.22 -3.28
C PRO A 120 8.35 1.27 -3.05
N LEU A 121 7.84 0.59 -2.03
CA LEU A 121 6.41 0.57 -1.72
C LEU A 121 5.93 1.90 -1.11
N GLY A 122 6.78 2.61 -0.36
CA GLY A 122 6.37 3.81 0.38
C GLY A 122 5.40 3.49 1.52
N TYR A 123 4.53 4.45 1.85
CA TYR A 123 3.55 4.32 2.92
C TYR A 123 2.33 3.47 2.52
N PRO A 124 1.68 2.76 3.46
CA PRO A 124 0.39 2.14 3.22
C PRO A 124 -0.67 3.20 2.87
N ILE A 125 -1.63 2.80 2.03
CA ILE A 125 -2.80 3.61 1.62
C ILE A 125 -4.12 2.88 1.88
N THR A 126 -4.06 1.69 2.50
CA THR A 126 -5.22 0.96 3.01
C THR A 126 -4.83 0.29 4.32
N ASP A 127 -5.80 0.10 5.20
CA ASP A 127 -5.71 -0.91 6.24
C ASP A 127 -5.58 -2.32 5.62
N GLU A 128 -5.31 -3.34 6.43
CA GLU A 128 -5.29 -4.72 5.92
C GLU A 128 -6.69 -5.13 5.44
N LEU A 129 -6.78 -5.50 4.16
CA LEU A 129 -8.01 -5.93 3.51
C LEU A 129 -8.00 -7.45 3.31
N GLN A 130 -9.18 -8.05 3.39
CA GLN A 130 -9.37 -9.46 3.00
C GLN A 130 -9.14 -9.63 1.50
N ALA A 131 -8.17 -10.47 1.13
CA ALA A 131 -7.96 -10.87 -0.25
C ALA A 131 -8.92 -12.01 -0.61
N ARG A 132 -9.68 -11.84 -1.70
CA ARG A 132 -10.77 -12.74 -2.07
C ARG A 132 -10.41 -13.50 -3.33
N GLY A 133 -10.30 -14.81 -3.19
CA GLY A 133 -9.96 -15.73 -4.28
C GLY A 133 -11.18 -16.04 -5.17
N PRO A 134 -11.09 -17.09 -5.98
CA PRO A 134 -12.20 -17.59 -6.77
C PRO A 134 -13.46 -17.80 -5.93
N PHE A 135 -14.64 -17.53 -6.51
CA PHE A 135 -15.94 -17.64 -5.83
C PHE A 135 -16.11 -16.76 -4.59
N ASN A 136 -15.36 -15.65 -4.50
CA ASN A 136 -15.45 -14.65 -3.43
C ASN A 136 -15.02 -15.15 -2.04
N ALA A 137 -14.33 -16.30 -1.97
CA ALA A 137 -13.81 -16.87 -0.74
C ALA A 137 -12.64 -16.03 -0.20
N VAL A 138 -12.68 -15.69 1.09
CA VAL A 138 -11.54 -15.05 1.76
C VAL A 138 -10.42 -16.08 1.86
N THR A 139 -9.30 -15.82 1.20
CA THR A 139 -8.19 -16.78 1.04
C THR A 139 -6.83 -16.20 1.43
N GLY A 140 -6.81 -14.93 1.84
CA GLY A 140 -5.61 -14.21 2.20
C GLY A 140 -5.91 -12.80 2.69
N ALA A 141 -4.87 -11.98 2.75
CA ALA A 141 -4.93 -10.58 3.14
C ALA A 141 -4.05 -9.73 2.22
N MET A 142 -4.29 -8.42 2.17
CA MET A 142 -3.44 -7.48 1.44
C MET A 142 -3.44 -6.08 2.06
N ASN A 143 -2.33 -5.37 1.90
CA ASN A 143 -2.28 -3.91 2.04
C ASN A 143 -1.85 -3.30 0.70
N ALA A 144 -2.47 -2.19 0.32
CA ALA A 144 -1.98 -1.35 -0.75
C ALA A 144 -1.07 -0.26 -0.17
N PHE A 145 -0.09 0.12 -0.97
CA PHE A 145 0.91 1.13 -0.66
C PHE A 145 1.01 2.11 -1.83
N GLN A 146 1.63 3.26 -1.61
CA GLN A 146 1.85 4.27 -2.66
C GLN A 146 2.47 3.69 -3.94
N GLY A 147 3.40 2.76 -3.79
CA GLY A 147 4.18 2.16 -4.89
C GLY A 147 3.75 0.76 -5.33
N GLY A 148 2.74 0.16 -4.71
CA GLY A 148 2.35 -1.21 -5.05
C GLY A 148 1.43 -1.86 -4.02
N VAL A 149 1.41 -3.18 -3.99
CA VAL A 149 0.62 -3.97 -3.05
C VAL A 149 1.49 -5.06 -2.43
N ILE A 150 1.16 -5.48 -1.22
CA ILE A 150 1.64 -6.76 -0.68
C ILE A 150 0.42 -7.64 -0.48
N TYR A 151 0.47 -8.84 -1.05
CA TYR A 151 -0.53 -9.88 -0.83
C TYR A 151 0.07 -10.99 0.01
N TRP A 152 -0.72 -11.48 0.97
CA TRP A 152 -0.42 -12.65 1.77
C TRP A 152 -1.46 -13.75 1.54
N SER A 153 -1.00 -15.00 1.51
CA SER A 153 -1.87 -16.18 1.60
C SER A 153 -1.19 -17.27 2.44
N PRO A 154 -1.96 -18.17 3.08
CA PRO A 154 -1.39 -19.24 3.90
C PRO A 154 -0.41 -20.14 3.14
N ALA A 155 -0.69 -20.40 1.85
CA ALA A 155 0.12 -21.31 1.03
C ALA A 155 1.42 -20.69 0.51
N ASN A 156 1.46 -19.37 0.31
CA ASN A 156 2.57 -18.72 -0.42
C ASN A 156 3.33 -17.68 0.42
N GLY A 157 2.83 -17.31 1.60
CA GLY A 157 3.37 -16.20 2.37
C GLY A 157 3.03 -14.84 1.75
N ALA A 158 3.75 -13.80 2.18
CA ALA A 158 3.54 -12.42 1.75
C ALA A 158 4.53 -12.03 0.65
N TRP A 159 4.04 -11.43 -0.44
CA TRP A 159 4.87 -10.98 -1.55
C TRP A 159 4.40 -9.63 -2.09
N PRO A 160 5.34 -8.70 -2.35
CA PRO A 160 5.01 -7.45 -3.01
C PRO A 160 4.78 -7.65 -4.50
N VAL A 161 3.91 -6.86 -5.08
CA VAL A 161 3.70 -6.73 -6.54
C VAL A 161 3.61 -5.23 -6.84
N TRP A 162 4.40 -4.74 -7.80
CA TRP A 162 4.48 -3.32 -8.13
C TRP A 162 4.70 -3.10 -9.62
N GLY A 163 4.69 -1.83 -10.03
CA GLY A 163 5.03 -1.41 -11.39
C GLY A 163 4.18 -2.09 -12.48
N GLU A 164 4.82 -2.39 -13.60
CA GLU A 164 4.15 -2.96 -14.79
C GLU A 164 3.66 -4.40 -14.57
N ILE A 165 4.31 -5.17 -13.70
CA ILE A 165 3.80 -6.48 -13.30
C ILE A 165 2.47 -6.33 -12.56
N LEU A 166 2.34 -5.36 -11.65
CA LEU A 166 1.06 -5.07 -10.98
C LEU A 166 -0.03 -4.64 -11.96
N VAL A 167 0.31 -3.84 -12.97
CA VAL A 167 -0.64 -3.41 -14.02
C VAL A 167 -1.17 -4.64 -14.77
N LYS A 168 -0.28 -5.51 -15.25
CA LYS A 168 -0.65 -6.76 -15.96
C LYS A 168 -1.44 -7.73 -15.07
N TRP A 169 -1.04 -7.89 -13.82
CA TRP A 169 -1.74 -8.76 -12.88
C TRP A 169 -3.14 -8.21 -12.55
N SER A 170 -3.26 -6.89 -12.42
CA SER A 170 -4.56 -6.22 -12.20
C SER A 170 -5.52 -6.38 -13.37
N SER A 171 -5.05 -6.23 -14.60
CA SER A 171 -5.88 -6.48 -15.80
C SER A 171 -6.30 -7.95 -15.92
N ALA A 172 -5.51 -8.86 -15.36
CA ALA A 172 -5.82 -10.28 -15.26
C ALA A 172 -6.65 -10.67 -14.01
N LYS A 173 -7.36 -9.72 -13.38
CA LYS A 173 -8.23 -9.89 -12.20
C LYS A 173 -7.53 -10.35 -10.90
N ARG A 174 -6.23 -10.05 -10.79
CA ARG A 174 -5.41 -10.29 -9.59
C ARG A 174 -5.51 -11.72 -9.03
N GLU A 175 -5.64 -11.86 -7.71
CA GLU A 175 -5.65 -13.13 -6.98
C GLU A 175 -6.85 -14.01 -7.34
N SER A 176 -7.98 -13.40 -7.71
CA SER A 176 -9.18 -14.09 -8.18
C SER A 176 -9.09 -14.57 -9.64
N GLY A 177 -8.06 -14.10 -10.36
CA GLY A 177 -8.01 -14.05 -11.81
C GLY A 177 -7.29 -15.20 -12.48
N THR A 178 -6.48 -14.92 -13.51
CA THR A 178 -5.76 -15.96 -14.28
C THR A 178 -4.53 -16.51 -13.54
N TYR A 179 -3.82 -15.67 -12.79
CA TYR A 179 -2.52 -16.01 -12.22
C TYR A 179 -2.58 -16.46 -10.75
N GLY A 180 -3.59 -16.03 -10.00
CA GLY A 180 -3.66 -16.29 -8.56
C GLY A 180 -2.73 -15.38 -7.76
N TYR A 181 -2.39 -15.80 -6.54
CA TYR A 181 -1.50 -15.06 -5.65
C TYR A 181 -0.04 -15.06 -6.14
N PRO A 182 0.74 -14.01 -5.83
CA PRO A 182 2.19 -14.03 -6.00
C PRO A 182 2.84 -15.10 -5.10
N THR A 183 3.92 -15.70 -5.58
CA THR A 183 4.62 -16.82 -4.92
C THR A 183 6.11 -16.55 -4.69
N GLY A 184 6.60 -15.40 -5.17
CA GLY A 184 8.01 -15.04 -5.12
C GLY A 184 8.24 -13.57 -5.43
N PRO A 185 9.50 -13.11 -5.35
CA PRO A 185 9.85 -11.72 -5.62
C PRO A 185 9.81 -11.43 -7.13
N GLU A 186 9.75 -10.14 -7.47
CA GLU A 186 10.14 -9.69 -8.82
C GLU A 186 11.66 -9.85 -8.99
N ILE A 187 12.07 -10.50 -10.07
CA ILE A 187 13.47 -10.76 -10.41
C ILE A 187 13.77 -10.06 -11.72
N ARG A 188 14.88 -9.29 -11.74
CA ARG A 188 15.42 -8.69 -12.95
C ARG A 188 16.47 -9.60 -13.56
N SER A 189 16.27 -9.99 -14.81
CA SER A 189 17.23 -10.75 -15.62
C SER A 189 18.39 -9.87 -16.10
N ALA A 190 19.48 -10.51 -16.54
CA ALA A 190 20.65 -9.81 -17.09
C ALA A 190 20.31 -8.99 -18.36
N THR A 191 19.30 -9.41 -19.13
CA THR A 191 18.83 -8.73 -20.33
C THR A 191 17.87 -7.57 -20.05
N GLY A 192 17.63 -7.26 -18.77
CA GLY A 192 16.81 -6.11 -18.35
C GLY A 192 15.35 -6.45 -18.05
N THR A 193 14.87 -7.61 -18.47
CA THR A 193 13.50 -8.08 -18.29
C THR A 193 13.21 -8.44 -16.82
N TYR A 194 12.06 -7.99 -16.31
CA TYR A 194 11.52 -8.30 -15.00
C TYR A 194 10.55 -9.47 -15.08
N SER A 195 10.54 -10.36 -14.08
CA SER A 195 9.57 -11.45 -13.98
C SER A 195 9.20 -11.75 -12.54
N GLN A 196 7.96 -12.17 -12.34
CA GLN A 196 7.47 -12.60 -11.03
C GLN A 196 6.58 -13.83 -11.17
N THR A 197 6.75 -14.78 -10.25
CA THR A 197 5.99 -16.03 -10.20
C THR A 197 4.70 -15.86 -9.42
N PHE A 198 3.64 -16.46 -9.94
CA PHE A 198 2.31 -16.53 -9.35
C PHE A 198 1.85 -17.99 -9.32
N GLN A 199 0.83 -18.30 -8.52
CA GLN A 199 0.34 -19.67 -8.33
C GLN A 199 0.07 -20.45 -9.63
N ARG A 200 -0.39 -19.77 -10.68
CA ARG A 200 -0.79 -20.37 -11.95
C ARG A 200 -0.04 -19.80 -13.16
N GLY A 201 1.11 -19.17 -12.95
CA GLY A 201 1.93 -18.70 -14.07
C GLY A 201 3.00 -17.70 -13.67
N VAL A 202 3.63 -17.11 -14.68
CA VAL A 202 4.66 -16.08 -14.53
C VAL A 202 4.22 -14.87 -15.33
N ILE A 203 4.40 -13.68 -14.77
CA ILE A 203 4.23 -12.43 -15.50
C ILE A 203 5.62 -11.86 -15.74
N THR A 204 5.86 -11.48 -16.99
CA THR A 204 7.14 -10.92 -17.47
C THR A 204 6.92 -9.55 -18.10
N TRP A 205 7.85 -8.62 -17.89
CA TRP A 205 7.84 -7.26 -18.45
C TRP A 205 9.25 -6.83 -18.87
N PRO A 206 9.46 -6.27 -20.08
CA PRO A 206 10.77 -5.81 -20.56
C PRO A 206 11.45 -4.73 -19.72
#